data_AF-A0A8B8FHL4-F1
#
_entry.id   AF-A0A8B8FHL4-F1
#
_cell.length_a   1.000
_cell.length_b   1.000
_cell.length_c   1.000
_cell.angle_alpha   90.00
_cell.angle_beta   90.00
_cell.angle_gamma   90.00
#
_symmetry.space_group_name_H-M   'P 1'
#
loop_
_entity.id
_entity.type
_entity.pdbx_description
1 polymer ?
#
loop_
_entity_poly.entity_id
_entity_poly.type
_entity_poly.pdbx_seq_one_letter_code
_entity_poly.pdbx_strand_id
1 'polypeptide(L)'
;MEAKSSKQAHNEVITMTLNNREIQSSSNQSVLFDSTEEPPEIINYECLYKNLLKDHNKLKTDLRMQENELISVKNLNNTLLKSNESLRSKISEIHKDVNLLSIIMINQNSLIKEFKKSSVNLITRSIENEAKKYLSTVFSQNQIDLIMKKKKKVHWSRDEISKALTLRYFSKRAYIYVKNELNYPLPGILSLQRWARNIDLRNGVLGDVPINNVEHLEGSGSNTESDNESLLEIDKNKYENEEDAIEYLAGWVVKKYNLQFPELGLTTTQCNLEYLQEHDYRIPTSIHNLSYGSLIVPSQDFKNKINRIEWLIKKITKNQISKRPGVVKYLINKITHQMDIEEKYKPVIETYIKQRIFIGMRYLKQHQYLLIKKRKAKTQLLKLQILKRLMT
;
A
#
# COMPACT_ATOMS: atom_id res chain seq x y z
N MET A 1 41.87 0.51 32.74
CA MET A 1 42.00 0.30 34.18
C MET A 1 41.52 -1.12 34.47
N GLU A 2 42.43 -2.08 34.43
CA GLU A 2 42.11 -3.50 34.56
C GLU A 2 41.93 -3.87 36.03
N ALA A 3 40.78 -4.48 36.36
CA ALA A 3 40.48 -5.00 37.68
C ALA A 3 41.20 -6.34 37.88
N LYS A 4 42.23 -6.36 38.73
CA LYS A 4 42.88 -7.61 39.16
C LYS A 4 41.90 -8.46 39.98
N SER A 5 41.81 -9.74 39.63
CA SER A 5 40.95 -10.74 40.29
C SER A 5 41.45 -11.06 41.71
N SER A 6 40.52 -11.23 42.66
CA SER A 6 40.79 -11.53 44.08
C SER A 6 41.69 -12.76 44.31
N LYS A 7 41.78 -13.67 43.34
CA LYS A 7 42.71 -14.82 43.36
C LYS A 7 44.18 -14.42 43.19
N GLN A 8 44.45 -13.34 42.46
CA GLN A 8 45.81 -12.85 42.23
C GLN A 8 46.38 -12.16 43.47
N ALA A 9 45.54 -11.41 44.20
CA ALA A 9 45.92 -10.79 45.47
C ALA A 9 46.21 -11.83 46.57
N HIS A 10 45.46 -12.95 46.61
CA HIS A 10 45.70 -14.01 47.59
C HIS A 10 47.05 -14.72 47.37
N ASN A 11 47.43 -14.96 46.11
CA ASN A 11 48.70 -15.58 45.77
C ASN A 11 49.90 -14.64 46.02
N GLU A 12 49.75 -13.32 45.86
CA GLU A 12 50.79 -12.33 46.19
C GLU A 12 51.04 -12.24 47.72
N VAL A 13 50.02 -12.45 48.55
CA VAL A 13 50.17 -12.46 50.02
C VAL A 13 50.94 -13.70 50.51
N ILE A 14 50.68 -14.88 49.91
CA ILE A 14 51.37 -16.13 50.28
C ILE A 14 52.85 -16.06 49.91
N THR A 15 53.20 -15.49 48.76
CA THR A 15 54.60 -15.34 48.33
C THR A 15 55.36 -14.31 49.17
N MET A 16 54.71 -13.23 49.62
CA MET A 16 55.34 -12.29 50.57
C MET A 16 55.60 -12.91 51.96
N THR A 17 54.73 -13.81 52.43
CA THR A 17 54.93 -14.46 53.75
C THR A 17 56.03 -15.52 53.77
N LEU A 18 56.34 -16.15 52.63
CA LEU A 18 57.38 -17.18 52.55
C LEU A 18 58.80 -16.59 52.43
N ASN A 19 58.94 -15.42 51.80
CA ASN A 19 60.26 -14.76 51.66
C ASN A 19 60.76 -14.06 52.94
N ASN A 20 59.89 -13.80 53.92
CA ASN A 20 60.26 -13.11 55.17
C ASN A 20 60.67 -14.05 56.32
N ARG A 21 60.88 -15.36 56.07
CA ARG A 21 61.22 -16.33 57.13
C ARG A 21 62.61 -16.93 57.03
N GLU A 22 63.49 -16.38 56.20
CA GLU A 22 64.92 -16.63 56.30
C GLU A 22 65.61 -15.43 56.96
N ILE A 23 66.46 -15.72 57.95
CA ILE A 23 67.27 -14.80 58.76
C ILE A 23 66.56 -14.28 60.03
N GLN A 24 66.66 -15.07 61.11
CA GLN A 24 67.04 -14.60 62.46
C GLN A 24 67.27 -15.80 63.39
N SER A 25 68.52 -16.23 63.51
CA SER A 25 69.06 -16.68 64.80
C SER A 25 70.59 -16.58 64.77
N SER A 26 71.01 -15.42 65.25
CA SER A 26 72.35 -15.06 65.65
C SER A 26 72.79 -15.81 66.91
N SER A 27 74.09 -16.12 66.96
CA SER A 27 74.91 -16.16 68.18
C SER A 27 74.72 -17.36 69.12
N ASN A 28 75.44 -18.46 68.85
CA ASN A 28 75.99 -19.29 69.92
C ASN A 28 77.48 -18.94 70.06
N GLN A 29 77.76 -18.17 71.12
CA GLN A 29 79.08 -17.79 71.59
C GLN A 29 79.84 -19.04 72.06
N SER A 30 80.93 -19.39 71.37
CA SER A 30 81.95 -20.29 71.89
C SER A 30 82.84 -19.50 72.86
N VAL A 31 82.78 -19.80 74.16
CA VAL A 31 83.72 -19.24 75.13
C VAL A 31 84.73 -20.31 75.52
N LEU A 32 85.95 -19.97 75.10
CA LEU A 32 87.28 -20.44 75.46
C LEU A 32 87.42 -20.88 76.93
N PHE A 33 87.99 -22.07 77.13
CA PHE A 33 88.63 -22.47 78.39
C PHE A 33 89.89 -21.62 78.59
N ASP A 34 89.96 -20.88 79.69
CA ASP A 34 91.24 -20.43 80.22
C ASP A 34 91.28 -20.67 81.73
N SER A 35 92.39 -21.28 82.11
CA SER A 35 92.80 -21.72 83.43
C SER A 35 93.34 -20.55 84.24
N THR A 36 92.89 -20.37 85.48
CA THR A 36 93.74 -20.02 86.65
C THR A 36 92.90 -19.87 87.93
N GLU A 37 93.24 -20.70 88.92
CA GLU A 37 93.40 -20.41 90.36
C GLU A 37 92.31 -19.62 91.11
N GLU A 38 91.53 -20.29 91.98
CA GLU A 38 91.72 -20.34 93.46
C GLU A 38 90.54 -21.08 94.15
N PRO A 39 90.73 -21.68 95.36
CA PRO A 39 89.90 -22.76 95.89
C PRO A 39 88.96 -22.31 97.04
N PRO A 40 88.11 -23.19 97.60
CA PRO A 40 86.67 -23.29 97.32
C PRO A 40 85.80 -22.73 98.47
N GLU A 41 84.75 -21.96 98.14
CA GLU A 41 83.64 -21.84 99.08
C GLU A 41 82.78 -23.11 99.00
N ILE A 42 82.54 -23.70 100.16
CA ILE A 42 81.77 -24.94 100.35
C ILE A 42 80.36 -24.73 99.81
N ILE A 43 80.16 -25.05 98.52
CA ILE A 43 78.85 -25.14 97.90
C ILE A 43 78.13 -26.26 98.64
N ASN A 44 77.09 -25.90 99.40
CA ASN A 44 76.20 -26.86 100.03
C ASN A 44 75.40 -27.56 98.92
N TYR A 45 75.99 -28.61 98.34
CA TYR A 45 75.44 -29.44 97.28
C TYR A 45 74.04 -29.97 97.62
N GLU A 46 73.72 -30.12 98.91
CA GLU A 46 72.39 -30.52 99.38
C GLU A 46 71.33 -29.43 99.12
N CYS A 47 71.68 -28.15 99.30
CA CYS A 47 70.81 -27.01 99.03
C CYS A 47 70.59 -26.83 97.52
N LEU A 48 71.67 -26.97 96.73
CA LEU A 48 71.62 -26.88 95.27
C LEU A 48 70.74 -28.00 94.69
N TYR A 49 70.90 -29.23 95.17
CA TYR A 49 70.11 -30.38 94.75
C TYR A 49 68.63 -30.23 95.10
N LYS A 50 68.30 -29.74 96.31
CA LYS A 50 66.91 -29.47 96.72
C LYS A 50 66.25 -28.40 95.85
N ASN A 51 66.98 -27.34 95.48
CA ASN A 51 66.48 -26.30 94.58
C ASN A 51 66.26 -26.85 93.16
N LEU A 52 67.23 -27.62 92.63
CA LEU A 52 67.11 -28.24 91.31
C LEU A 52 65.94 -29.23 91.24
N LEU A 53 65.71 -29.98 92.32
CA LEU A 53 64.58 -30.92 92.42
C LEU A 53 63.24 -30.17 92.50
N LYS A 54 63.19 -29.03 93.20
CA LYS A 54 62.01 -28.17 93.27
C LYS A 54 61.69 -27.56 91.89
N ASP A 55 62.70 -27.08 91.19
CA ASP A 55 62.55 -26.53 89.84
C ASP A 55 62.16 -27.61 88.82
N HIS A 56 62.76 -28.81 88.92
CA HIS A 56 62.37 -29.95 88.09
C HIS A 56 60.91 -30.35 88.32
N ASN A 57 60.47 -30.41 89.58
CA ASN A 57 59.08 -30.73 89.90
C ASN A 57 58.11 -29.65 89.41
N LYS A 58 58.49 -28.37 89.49
CA LYS A 58 57.70 -27.24 88.97
C LYS A 58 57.62 -27.25 87.43
N LEU A 59 58.73 -27.47 86.74
CA LEU A 59 58.77 -27.65 85.29
C LEU A 59 57.93 -28.84 84.85
N LYS A 60 57.96 -29.94 85.61
CA LYS A 60 57.13 -31.12 85.34
C LYS A 60 55.64 -30.84 85.51
N THR A 61 55.24 -30.03 86.48
CA THR A 61 53.83 -29.60 86.63
C THR A 61 53.41 -28.64 85.52
N ASP A 62 54.28 -27.72 85.13
CA ASP A 62 53.98 -26.74 84.08
C ASP A 62 53.89 -27.41 82.71
N LEU A 63 54.79 -28.35 82.40
CA LEU A 63 54.70 -29.20 81.20
C LEU A 63 53.39 -29.98 81.17
N ARG A 64 52.99 -30.59 82.30
CA ARG A 64 51.73 -31.34 82.39
C ARG A 64 50.51 -30.43 82.20
N MET A 65 50.56 -29.20 82.70
CA MET A 65 49.51 -28.19 82.49
C MET A 65 49.42 -27.78 81.02
N GLN A 66 50.56 -27.50 80.38
CA GLN A 66 50.63 -27.17 78.95
C GLN A 66 50.15 -28.33 78.07
N GLU A 67 50.49 -29.58 78.41
CA GLU A 67 50.00 -30.76 77.70
C GLU A 67 48.47 -30.87 77.77
N ASN A 68 47.88 -30.65 78.94
CA ASN A 68 46.42 -30.67 79.12
C ASN A 68 45.73 -29.54 78.34
N GLU A 69 46.32 -28.34 78.33
CA GLU A 69 45.81 -27.20 77.55
C GLU A 69 45.90 -27.46 76.05
N LEU A 70 47.01 -28.03 75.59
CA LEU A 70 47.20 -28.45 74.20
C LEU A 70 46.20 -29.52 73.78
N ILE A 71 45.90 -30.49 74.65
CA ILE A 71 44.85 -31.50 74.42
C ILE A 71 43.47 -30.83 74.32
N SER A 72 43.17 -29.87 75.21
CA SER A 72 41.91 -29.12 75.19
C SER A 72 41.73 -28.32 73.90
N VAL A 73 42.75 -27.56 73.50
CA VAL A 73 42.78 -26.79 72.25
C VAL A 73 42.64 -27.71 71.04
N LYS A 74 43.31 -28.87 71.04
CA LYS A 74 43.21 -29.86 69.96
C LYS A 74 41.80 -30.44 69.84
N ASN A 75 41.14 -30.72 70.97
CA ASN A 75 39.76 -31.19 70.99
C ASN A 75 38.80 -30.12 70.45
N LEU A 76 38.99 -28.85 70.84
CA LEU A 76 38.19 -27.73 70.36
C LEU A 76 38.41 -27.47 68.86
N ASN A 77 39.63 -27.62 68.37
CA ASN A 77 39.92 -27.48 66.94
C ASN A 77 39.25 -28.60 66.13
N ASN A 78 39.22 -29.83 66.66
CA ASN A 78 38.51 -30.95 66.05
C ASN A 78 36.99 -30.73 65.99
N THR A 79 36.37 -30.13 67.01
CA THR A 79 34.94 -29.81 66.98
C THR A 79 34.62 -28.68 66.00
N LEU A 80 35.50 -27.68 65.90
CA LEU A 80 35.40 -26.61 64.90
C LEU A 80 35.55 -27.14 63.47
N LEU A 81 36.48 -28.08 63.23
CA LEU A 81 36.65 -28.73 61.93
C LEU A 81 35.38 -29.48 61.50
N LYS A 82 34.81 -30.29 62.38
CA LYS A 82 33.53 -30.99 62.12
C LYS A 82 32.38 -30.03 61.81
N SER A 83 32.31 -28.92 62.54
CA SER A 83 31.30 -27.89 62.32
C SER A 83 31.47 -27.21 60.96
N ASN A 84 32.71 -26.90 60.57
CA ASN A 84 33.03 -26.31 59.27
C ASN A 84 32.73 -27.28 58.11
N GLU A 85 33.02 -28.57 58.25
CA GLU A 85 32.64 -29.58 57.27
C GLU A 85 31.12 -29.66 57.11
N SER A 86 30.37 -29.63 58.22
CA SER A 86 28.90 -29.60 58.19
C SER A 86 28.36 -28.36 57.46
N LEU A 87 28.90 -27.18 57.75
CA LEU A 87 28.52 -25.94 57.09
C LEU A 87 28.85 -25.95 55.59
N ARG A 88 30.01 -26.48 55.20
CA ARG A 88 30.38 -26.64 53.78
C ARG A 88 29.42 -27.56 53.03
N SER A 89 28.99 -28.65 53.66
CA SER A 89 27.98 -29.55 53.09
C SER A 89 26.64 -28.84 52.88
N LYS A 90 26.16 -28.08 53.88
CA LYS A 90 24.93 -27.28 53.75
C LYS A 90 25.02 -26.21 52.66
N ILE A 91 26.16 -25.51 52.56
CA ILE A 91 26.39 -24.51 51.50
C ILE A 91 26.36 -25.18 50.11
N SER A 92 26.97 -26.36 49.98
CA SER A 92 26.96 -27.14 48.73
C SER A 92 25.53 -27.54 48.33
N GLU A 93 24.70 -27.93 49.30
CA GLU A 93 23.29 -28.27 49.08
C GLU A 93 22.48 -27.06 48.63
N ILE A 94 22.58 -25.94 49.34
CA ILE A 94 21.91 -24.67 48.96
C ILE A 94 22.34 -24.23 47.55
N HIS A 95 23.61 -24.39 47.18
CA HIS A 95 24.06 -24.07 45.83
C HIS A 95 23.41 -24.93 44.74
N LYS A 96 23.16 -26.22 45.02
CA LYS A 96 22.43 -27.09 44.09
C LYS A 96 20.99 -26.62 43.93
N ASP A 97 20.33 -26.29 45.03
CA ASP A 97 18.94 -25.82 45.02
C ASP A 97 18.79 -24.49 44.26
N VAL A 98 19.72 -23.55 44.47
CA VAL A 98 19.76 -22.27 43.72
C VAL A 98 19.94 -22.50 42.23
N ASN A 99 20.82 -23.42 41.84
CA ASN A 99 20.99 -23.77 40.43
C ASN A 99 19.73 -24.40 39.85
N LEU A 100 19.06 -25.28 40.59
CA LEU A 100 17.84 -25.95 40.17
C LEU A 100 16.70 -24.92 39.99
N LEU A 101 16.55 -24.00 40.94
CA LEU A 101 15.62 -22.87 40.85
C LEU A 101 15.93 -21.98 39.64
N SER A 102 17.20 -21.71 39.34
CA SER A 102 17.58 -20.91 38.16
C SER A 102 17.12 -21.55 36.85
N ILE A 103 17.24 -22.88 36.73
CA ILE A 103 16.80 -23.64 35.55
C ILE A 103 15.27 -23.58 35.41
N ILE A 104 14.54 -23.77 36.51
CA ILE A 104 13.08 -23.65 36.54
C ILE A 104 12.65 -22.25 36.11
N MET A 105 13.32 -21.20 36.60
CA MET A 105 12.99 -19.82 36.28
C MET A 105 13.22 -19.49 34.80
N ILE A 106 14.26 -20.04 34.18
CA ILE A 106 14.51 -19.92 32.74
C ILE A 106 13.38 -20.59 31.94
N ASN A 107 12.96 -21.78 32.33
CA ASN A 107 11.87 -22.52 31.67
C ASN A 107 10.50 -21.85 31.84
N GLN A 108 10.20 -21.29 33.01
CA GLN A 108 8.96 -20.53 33.20
C GLN A 108 8.93 -19.28 32.31
N ASN A 109 10.07 -18.59 32.18
CA ASN A 109 10.18 -17.43 31.32
C ASN A 109 10.01 -17.77 29.82
N SER A 110 10.46 -18.95 29.36
CA SER A 110 10.21 -19.39 27.99
C SER A 110 8.74 -19.69 27.75
N LEU A 111 8.09 -20.41 28.68
CA LEU A 111 6.65 -20.69 28.62
C LEU A 111 5.79 -19.42 28.63
N ILE A 112 6.13 -18.43 29.46
CA ILE A 112 5.42 -17.13 29.49
C ILE A 112 5.56 -16.41 28.15
N LYS A 113 6.73 -16.45 27.50
CA LYS A 113 6.93 -15.84 26.17
C LYS A 113 6.06 -16.52 25.11
N GLU A 114 5.99 -17.86 25.13
CA GLU A 114 5.14 -18.62 24.22
C GLU A 114 3.65 -18.35 24.45
N PHE A 115 3.22 -18.31 25.71
CA PHE A 115 1.84 -18.01 26.07
C PHE A 115 1.42 -16.59 25.65
N LYS A 116 2.30 -15.59 25.85
CA LYS A 116 2.08 -14.22 25.35
C LYS A 116 1.95 -14.18 23.84
N LYS A 117 2.78 -14.92 23.10
CA LYS A 117 2.70 -14.99 21.63
C LYS A 117 1.39 -15.64 21.15
N SER A 118 0.99 -16.73 21.78
CA SER A 118 -0.25 -17.46 21.43
C SER A 118 -1.51 -16.66 21.77
N SER A 119 -1.56 -16.00 22.93
CA SER A 119 -2.70 -15.16 23.33
C SER A 119 -2.87 -13.95 22.42
N VAL A 120 -1.79 -13.26 22.07
CA VAL A 120 -1.84 -12.15 21.09
C VAL A 120 -2.36 -12.65 19.74
N ASN A 121 -1.92 -13.82 19.27
CA ASN A 121 -2.40 -14.40 18.02
C ASN A 121 -3.90 -14.79 18.05
N LEU A 122 -4.41 -15.21 19.20
CA LEU A 122 -5.84 -15.52 19.36
C LEU A 122 -6.68 -14.25 19.35
N ILE A 123 -6.23 -13.21 20.04
CA ILE A 123 -6.91 -11.90 20.07
C ILE A 123 -6.92 -11.28 18.67
N THR A 124 -5.78 -11.28 17.96
CA THR A 124 -5.72 -10.76 16.58
C THR A 124 -6.64 -11.53 15.65
N ARG A 125 -6.69 -12.86 15.75
CA ARG A 125 -7.60 -13.69 14.94
C ARG A 125 -9.07 -13.42 15.27
N SER A 126 -9.41 -13.18 16.53
CA SER A 126 -10.77 -12.80 16.95
C SER A 126 -11.18 -11.46 16.34
N ILE A 127 -10.32 -10.45 16.43
CA ILE A 127 -10.55 -9.12 15.83
C ILE A 127 -10.67 -9.21 14.31
N GLU A 128 -9.82 -10.00 13.65
CA GLU A 128 -9.90 -10.22 12.21
C GLU A 128 -11.22 -10.87 11.79
N ASN A 129 -11.72 -11.84 12.56
CA ASN A 129 -13.00 -12.49 12.29
C ASN A 129 -14.18 -11.52 12.44
N GLU A 130 -14.15 -10.69 13.48
CA GLU A 130 -15.18 -9.67 13.73
C GLU A 130 -15.15 -8.58 12.65
N ALA A 131 -13.98 -8.06 12.31
CA ALA A 131 -13.82 -7.10 11.21
C ALA A 131 -14.29 -7.69 9.88
N LYS A 132 -14.00 -8.97 9.61
CA LYS A 132 -14.48 -9.67 8.40
C LYS A 132 -16.00 -9.69 8.33
N LYS A 133 -16.69 -9.93 9.46
CA LYS A 133 -18.15 -9.95 9.54
C LYS A 133 -18.76 -8.59 9.16
N TYR A 134 -18.22 -7.50 9.68
CA TYR A 134 -18.70 -6.16 9.34
C TYR A 134 -18.39 -5.80 7.87
N LEU A 135 -17.16 -6.04 7.42
CA LEU A 135 -16.74 -5.72 6.05
C LEU A 135 -17.49 -6.53 4.99
N SER A 136 -17.93 -7.76 5.28
CA SER A 136 -18.71 -8.58 4.35
C SER A 136 -20.08 -8.02 3.99
N THR A 137 -20.58 -7.04 4.75
CA THR A 137 -21.84 -6.37 4.42
C THR A 137 -21.69 -5.37 3.28
N VAL A 138 -20.50 -4.77 3.13
CA VAL A 138 -20.22 -3.70 2.16
C VAL A 138 -19.34 -4.19 1.01
N PHE A 139 -18.32 -4.98 1.32
CA PHE A 139 -17.29 -5.41 0.40
C PHE A 139 -17.44 -6.88 0.02
N SER A 140 -17.01 -7.21 -1.20
CA SER A 140 -16.94 -8.60 -1.64
C SER A 140 -15.78 -9.35 -0.96
N GLN A 141 -15.82 -10.68 -1.01
CA GLN A 141 -14.77 -11.52 -0.41
C GLN A 141 -13.39 -11.23 -1.02
N ASN A 142 -13.31 -10.97 -2.33
CA ASN A 142 -12.08 -10.59 -3.02
C ASN A 142 -11.52 -9.26 -2.53
N GLN A 143 -12.39 -8.28 -2.29
CA GLN A 143 -12.02 -6.98 -1.76
C GLN A 143 -11.53 -7.08 -0.31
N ILE A 144 -12.19 -7.90 0.51
CA ILE A 144 -11.77 -8.17 1.88
C ILE A 144 -10.41 -8.86 1.91
N ASP A 145 -10.17 -9.83 1.02
CA ASP A 145 -8.86 -10.50 0.91
C ASP A 145 -7.72 -9.51 0.58
N LEU A 146 -8.01 -8.45 -0.19
CA LEU A 146 -7.07 -7.36 -0.48
C LEU A 146 -6.87 -6.43 0.73
N ILE A 147 -7.96 -6.01 1.39
CA ILE A 147 -7.92 -5.15 2.58
C ILE A 147 -7.11 -5.82 3.70
N MET A 148 -7.37 -7.11 3.92
CA MET A 148 -6.69 -7.94 4.93
C MET A 148 -5.28 -8.36 4.51
N LYS A 149 -4.78 -7.91 3.35
CA LYS A 149 -3.45 -8.25 2.80
C LYS A 149 -3.17 -9.76 2.68
N LYS A 150 -4.22 -10.59 2.61
CA LYS A 150 -4.11 -12.05 2.41
C LYS A 150 -3.61 -12.36 1.00
N LYS A 151 -3.98 -11.53 0.03
CA LYS A 151 -3.56 -11.62 -1.38
C LYS A 151 -3.06 -10.27 -1.86
N LYS A 152 -2.06 -10.27 -2.74
CA LYS A 152 -1.55 -9.05 -3.42
C LYS A 152 -2.32 -8.71 -4.69
N LYS A 153 -2.91 -9.73 -5.34
CA LYS A 153 -3.67 -9.61 -6.59
C LYS A 153 -4.87 -10.54 -6.52
N VAL A 154 -5.99 -10.13 -7.11
CA VAL A 154 -7.23 -10.92 -7.13
C VAL A 154 -7.80 -10.98 -8.54
N HIS A 155 -8.44 -12.09 -8.86
CA HIS A 155 -9.26 -12.25 -10.05
C HIS A 155 -10.66 -11.74 -9.76
N TRP A 156 -11.03 -10.64 -10.41
CA TRP A 156 -12.31 -9.97 -10.19
C TRP A 156 -13.47 -10.77 -10.76
N SER A 157 -14.57 -10.87 -10.01
CA SER A 157 -15.80 -11.50 -10.47
C SER A 157 -16.57 -10.58 -11.43
N ARG A 158 -17.51 -11.14 -12.19
CA ARG A 158 -18.37 -10.36 -13.10
C ARG A 158 -19.16 -9.29 -12.35
N ASP A 159 -19.69 -9.59 -11.17
CA ASP A 159 -20.48 -8.65 -10.36
C ASP A 159 -19.63 -7.51 -9.81
N GLU A 160 -18.40 -7.80 -9.38
CA GLU A 160 -17.45 -6.79 -8.92
C GLU A 160 -17.04 -5.84 -10.04
N ILE A 161 -16.77 -6.39 -11.22
CA ILE A 161 -16.49 -5.60 -12.42
C ILE A 161 -17.70 -4.77 -12.81
N SER A 162 -18.92 -5.32 -12.75
CA SER A 162 -20.16 -4.58 -13.03
C SER A 162 -20.32 -3.38 -12.10
N LYS A 163 -20.24 -3.58 -10.77
CA LYS A 163 -20.30 -2.49 -9.78
C LYS A 163 -19.21 -1.43 -10.01
N ALA A 164 -17.99 -1.86 -10.35
CA ALA A 164 -16.89 -0.95 -10.65
C ALA A 164 -17.09 -0.17 -11.96
N LEU A 165 -17.67 -0.79 -12.99
CA LEU A 165 -18.06 -0.12 -14.23
C LEU A 165 -19.16 0.90 -13.98
N THR A 166 -20.16 0.57 -13.16
CA THR A 166 -21.23 1.50 -12.75
C THR A 166 -20.66 2.72 -12.02
N LEU A 167 -19.78 2.51 -11.04
CA LEU A 167 -19.12 3.62 -10.35
C LEU A 167 -18.29 4.49 -11.30
N ARG A 168 -17.58 3.86 -12.24
CA ARG A 168 -16.82 4.57 -13.28
C ARG A 168 -17.72 5.32 -14.26
N TYR A 169 -18.90 4.78 -14.57
CA TYR A 169 -19.88 5.40 -15.45
C TYR A 169 -20.40 6.70 -14.84
N PHE A 170 -20.75 6.70 -13.54
CA PHE A 170 -21.17 7.91 -12.85
C PHE A 170 -20.10 9.00 -12.86
N SER A 171 -18.83 8.66 -12.63
CA SER A 171 -17.73 9.60 -12.83
C SER A 171 -16.37 8.89 -12.89
N LYS A 172 -15.65 9.12 -13.99
CA LYS A 172 -14.26 8.66 -14.13
C LYS A 172 -13.35 9.28 -13.07
N ARG A 173 -13.55 10.57 -12.75
CA ARG A 173 -12.74 11.28 -11.73
C ARG A 173 -13.01 10.74 -10.33
N ALA A 174 -14.27 10.53 -9.97
CA ALA A 174 -14.64 9.96 -8.68
C ALA A 174 -14.07 8.53 -8.53
N TYR A 175 -14.16 7.71 -9.58
CA TYR A 175 -13.58 6.37 -9.57
C TYR A 175 -12.06 6.38 -9.32
N ILE A 176 -11.33 7.26 -10.02
CA ILE A 176 -9.88 7.41 -9.85
C ILE A 176 -9.55 7.89 -8.43
N TYR A 177 -10.28 8.86 -7.92
CA TYR A 177 -10.11 9.40 -6.58
C TYR A 177 -10.33 8.33 -5.50
N VAL A 178 -11.48 7.63 -5.55
CA VAL A 178 -11.83 6.58 -4.59
C VAL A 178 -10.80 5.44 -4.62
N LYS A 179 -10.31 5.07 -5.80
CA LYS A 179 -9.33 3.98 -5.95
C LYS A 179 -7.91 4.38 -5.54
N ASN A 180 -7.41 5.53 -5.98
CA ASN A 180 -6.00 5.89 -5.83
C ASN A 180 -5.75 6.76 -4.60
N GLU A 181 -6.63 7.71 -4.29
CA GLU A 181 -6.47 8.60 -3.14
C GLU A 181 -7.03 7.96 -1.87
N LEU A 182 -8.27 7.42 -1.94
CA LEU A 182 -8.90 6.74 -0.80
C LEU A 182 -8.50 5.25 -0.67
N ASN A 183 -7.68 4.73 -1.60
CA ASN A 183 -7.14 3.37 -1.58
C ASN A 183 -8.21 2.25 -1.46
N TYR A 184 -9.41 2.46 -2.01
CA TYR A 184 -10.43 1.42 -2.02
C TYR A 184 -10.01 0.23 -2.92
N PRO A 185 -10.36 -1.02 -2.55
CA PRO A 185 -10.01 -2.22 -3.30
C PRO A 185 -10.86 -2.33 -4.57
N LEU A 186 -10.52 -1.54 -5.58
CA LEU A 186 -11.21 -1.48 -6.88
C LEU A 186 -10.31 -1.96 -8.02
N PRO A 187 -10.87 -2.55 -9.08
CA PRO A 187 -10.10 -3.00 -10.24
C PRO A 187 -9.34 -1.85 -10.93
N GLY A 188 -8.20 -2.17 -11.53
CA GLY A 188 -7.45 -1.21 -12.35
C GLY A 188 -8.25 -0.76 -13.57
N ILE A 189 -8.02 0.47 -14.04
CA ILE A 189 -8.69 0.99 -15.25
C ILE A 189 -8.41 0.10 -16.46
N LEU A 190 -7.17 -0.38 -16.60
CA LEU A 190 -6.79 -1.35 -17.64
C LEU A 190 -7.54 -2.68 -17.50
N SER A 191 -7.80 -3.13 -16.26
CA SER A 191 -8.60 -4.33 -16.01
C SER A 191 -10.04 -4.12 -16.48
N LEU A 192 -10.65 -2.98 -16.14
CA LEU A 192 -11.98 -2.62 -16.63
C LEU A 192 -12.04 -2.54 -18.16
N GLN A 193 -11.04 -1.94 -18.80
CA GLN A 193 -10.97 -1.87 -20.27
C GLN A 193 -10.84 -3.25 -20.91
N ARG A 194 -10.03 -4.15 -20.33
CA ARG A 194 -9.91 -5.53 -20.81
C ARG A 194 -11.24 -6.28 -20.73
N TRP A 195 -11.98 -6.09 -19.63
CA TRP A 195 -13.33 -6.65 -19.48
C TRP A 195 -14.31 -6.05 -20.48
N ALA A 196 -14.33 -4.72 -20.64
CA ALA A 196 -15.21 -4.04 -21.59
C ALA A 196 -14.94 -4.46 -23.05
N ARG A 197 -13.68 -4.74 -23.40
CA ARG A 197 -13.30 -5.20 -24.75
C ARG A 197 -13.92 -6.56 -25.11
N ASN A 198 -14.25 -7.38 -24.11
CA ASN A 198 -14.86 -8.68 -24.33
C ASN A 198 -16.38 -8.57 -24.59
N ILE A 199 -16.98 -7.39 -24.45
CA ILE A 199 -18.39 -7.16 -24.80
C ILE A 199 -18.45 -6.99 -26.31
N ASP A 200 -19.03 -7.97 -27.01
CA ASP A 200 -19.20 -7.89 -28.46
C ASP A 200 -20.41 -6.99 -28.78
N LEU A 201 -20.13 -5.81 -29.33
CA LEU A 201 -21.14 -4.86 -29.77
C LEU A 201 -21.37 -4.91 -31.30
N ARG A 202 -20.82 -5.92 -32.00
CA ARG A 202 -20.93 -6.01 -33.45
C ARG A 202 -22.27 -6.65 -33.85
N ASN A 203 -22.92 -5.99 -34.82
CA ASN A 203 -24.04 -6.47 -35.64
C ASN A 203 -25.46 -6.26 -35.11
N GLY A 204 -25.98 -5.03 -35.22
CA GLY A 204 -27.39 -4.72 -35.57
C GLY A 204 -28.49 -5.07 -34.58
N VAL A 205 -28.27 -6.02 -33.66
CA VAL A 205 -29.12 -6.43 -32.54
C VAL A 205 -28.16 -6.94 -31.46
N LEU A 206 -28.24 -6.38 -30.26
CA LEU A 206 -27.51 -6.88 -29.09
C LEU A 206 -28.11 -8.23 -28.69
N GLY A 207 -27.61 -9.33 -29.26
CA GLY A 207 -28.13 -10.67 -29.00
C GLY A 207 -28.04 -11.11 -27.52
N ASP A 208 -27.08 -10.54 -26.79
CA ASP A 208 -26.82 -10.84 -25.37
C ASP A 208 -27.55 -9.92 -24.39
N VAL A 209 -28.33 -8.95 -24.89
CA VAL A 209 -29.28 -8.19 -24.07
C VAL A 209 -30.65 -8.83 -24.28
N PRO A 210 -31.03 -9.82 -23.47
CA PRO A 210 -32.38 -10.37 -23.56
C PRO A 210 -33.36 -9.25 -23.24
N ILE A 211 -34.23 -8.97 -24.21
CA ILE A 211 -35.44 -8.15 -24.03
C ILE A 211 -36.25 -8.68 -22.82
N ASN A 212 -36.12 -9.98 -22.52
CA ASN A 212 -36.77 -10.69 -21.42
C ASN A 212 -36.34 -10.23 -20.01
N ASN A 213 -35.23 -9.49 -19.83
CA ASN A 213 -34.93 -8.90 -18.52
C ASN A 213 -35.79 -7.67 -18.20
N VAL A 214 -36.54 -7.16 -19.19
CA VAL A 214 -37.52 -6.07 -19.02
C VAL A 214 -38.92 -6.63 -18.71
N GLU A 215 -39.19 -7.90 -19.03
CA GLU A 215 -40.52 -8.53 -18.83
C GLU A 215 -40.90 -8.74 -17.35
N HIS A 216 -39.97 -8.60 -16.40
CA HIS A 216 -40.28 -8.67 -14.97
C HIS A 216 -40.70 -7.32 -14.34
N LEU A 217 -40.87 -6.27 -15.16
CA LEU A 217 -41.44 -4.98 -14.74
C LEU A 217 -42.92 -4.80 -15.12
N GLU A 218 -43.54 -5.77 -15.80
CA GLU A 218 -44.99 -5.75 -16.13
C GLU A 218 -45.89 -6.24 -14.98
N GLY A 219 -45.54 -5.86 -13.75
CA GLY A 219 -46.23 -6.25 -12.53
C GLY A 219 -46.75 -5.08 -11.71
N SER A 220 -47.02 -3.92 -12.32
CA SER A 220 -47.80 -2.87 -11.66
C SER A 220 -48.43 -1.96 -12.71
N GLY A 221 -49.74 -2.06 -12.86
CA GLY A 221 -50.50 -1.30 -13.84
C GLY A 221 -50.37 0.20 -13.60
N SER A 222 -49.94 0.92 -14.63
CA SER A 222 -50.18 2.34 -14.78
C SER A 222 -50.47 2.63 -16.24
N ASN A 223 -51.71 3.04 -16.48
CA ASN A 223 -52.21 3.44 -17.78
C ASN A 223 -51.49 4.69 -18.30
N THR A 224 -51.38 4.75 -19.64
CA THR A 224 -51.29 5.94 -20.52
C THR A 224 -50.01 6.81 -20.51
N GLU A 225 -49.48 7.00 -21.73
CA GLU A 225 -48.52 8.05 -22.19
C GLU A 225 -47.00 7.77 -22.29
N SER A 226 -46.49 6.62 -21.85
CA SER A 226 -45.02 6.35 -21.86
C SER A 226 -44.41 5.98 -23.24
N ASP A 227 -45.16 5.36 -24.14
CA ASP A 227 -44.55 4.77 -25.36
C ASP A 227 -44.11 5.82 -26.41
N ASN A 228 -44.65 7.05 -26.32
CA ASN A 228 -44.27 8.17 -27.20
C ASN A 228 -42.96 8.86 -26.79
N GLU A 229 -42.46 8.63 -25.56
CA GLU A 229 -41.28 9.30 -25.03
C GLU A 229 -39.97 8.67 -25.57
N SER A 230 -39.98 7.37 -25.87
CA SER A 230 -38.83 6.63 -26.40
C SER A 230 -38.39 7.08 -27.81
N LEU A 231 -39.35 7.46 -28.66
CA LEU A 231 -39.07 8.00 -30.00
C LEU A 231 -38.52 9.43 -29.95
N LEU A 232 -38.95 10.22 -28.96
CA LEU A 232 -38.45 11.58 -28.73
C LEU A 232 -37.01 11.59 -28.19
N GLU A 233 -36.62 10.60 -27.39
CA GLU A 233 -35.24 10.46 -26.90
C GLU A 233 -34.24 10.08 -28.01
N ILE A 234 -34.66 9.25 -28.98
CA ILE A 234 -33.81 8.89 -30.13
C ILE A 234 -33.56 10.12 -31.01
N ASP A 235 -34.59 10.96 -31.21
CA ASP A 235 -34.44 12.20 -31.97
C ASP A 235 -33.60 13.23 -31.20
N LYS A 236 -33.81 13.43 -29.88
CA LYS A 236 -32.97 14.32 -29.04
C LYS A 236 -31.48 13.95 -29.10
N ASN A 237 -31.15 12.68 -28.92
CA ASN A 237 -29.77 12.19 -29.00
C ASN A 237 -29.13 12.41 -30.39
N LYS A 238 -29.93 12.39 -31.46
CA LYS A 238 -29.44 12.66 -32.82
C LYS A 238 -29.13 14.15 -33.01
N TYR A 239 -29.94 15.05 -32.43
CA TYR A 239 -29.70 16.49 -32.48
C TYR A 239 -28.46 16.89 -31.67
N GLU A 240 -28.26 16.34 -30.48
CA GLU A 240 -27.08 16.63 -29.65
C GLU A 240 -25.76 16.25 -30.35
N ASN A 241 -25.71 15.07 -30.98
CA ASN A 241 -24.54 14.63 -31.73
C ASN A 241 -24.27 15.48 -32.99
N GLU A 242 -25.32 16.01 -33.63
CA GLU A 242 -25.17 16.91 -34.78
C GLU A 242 -24.62 18.27 -34.35
N GLU A 243 -25.11 18.82 -33.24
CA GLU A 243 -24.66 20.10 -32.69
C GLU A 243 -23.20 20.05 -32.25
N ASP A 244 -22.80 18.99 -31.54
CA ASP A 244 -21.40 18.76 -31.16
C ASP A 244 -20.46 18.66 -32.38
N ALA A 245 -20.92 18.00 -33.45
CA ALA A 245 -20.15 17.87 -34.69
C ALA A 245 -20.03 19.21 -35.42
N ILE A 246 -21.08 20.03 -35.41
CA ILE A 246 -21.09 21.40 -35.95
C ILE A 246 -20.11 22.27 -35.15
N GLU A 247 -20.15 22.19 -33.82
CA GLU A 247 -19.25 22.93 -32.94
C GLU A 247 -17.79 22.55 -33.19
N TYR A 248 -17.51 21.25 -33.33
CA TYR A 248 -16.16 20.76 -33.62
C TYR A 248 -15.65 21.27 -34.97
N LEU A 249 -16.50 21.25 -36.00
CA LEU A 249 -16.17 21.76 -37.32
C LEU A 249 -15.93 23.28 -37.29
N ALA A 250 -16.76 24.03 -36.55
CA ALA A 250 -16.58 25.45 -36.33
C ALA A 250 -15.24 25.74 -35.64
N GLY A 251 -14.91 25.02 -34.56
CA GLY A 251 -13.63 25.13 -33.87
C GLY A 251 -12.43 24.83 -34.77
N TRP A 252 -12.53 23.86 -35.68
CA TRP A 252 -11.50 23.59 -36.68
C TRP A 252 -11.30 24.76 -37.66
N VAL A 253 -12.39 25.38 -38.13
CA VAL A 253 -12.32 26.55 -39.01
C VAL A 253 -11.69 27.73 -38.27
N VAL A 254 -12.10 28.01 -37.04
CA VAL A 254 -11.50 29.08 -36.22
C VAL A 254 -10.01 28.83 -36.02
N LYS A 255 -9.61 27.59 -35.71
CA LYS A 255 -8.20 27.21 -35.59
C LYS A 255 -7.36 27.53 -36.81
N LYS A 256 -7.92 27.39 -38.00
CA LYS A 256 -7.23 27.74 -39.25
C LYS A 256 -6.98 29.25 -39.39
N TYR A 257 -7.85 30.07 -38.82
CA TYR A 257 -7.81 31.53 -38.91
C TYR A 257 -7.46 32.22 -37.58
N ASN A 258 -7.01 31.47 -36.58
CA ASN A 258 -6.82 31.96 -35.22
C ASN A 258 -5.82 33.14 -35.11
N LEU A 259 -4.83 33.17 -35.99
CA LEU A 259 -3.87 34.28 -36.05
C LEU A 259 -4.48 35.59 -36.57
N GLN A 260 -5.53 35.50 -37.39
CA GLN A 260 -6.18 36.65 -38.02
C GLN A 260 -7.40 37.13 -37.20
N PHE A 261 -8.11 36.20 -36.56
CA PHE A 261 -9.34 36.46 -35.83
C PHE A 261 -9.39 35.69 -34.50
N PRO A 262 -8.56 36.07 -33.50
CA PRO A 262 -8.53 35.41 -32.19
C PRO A 262 -9.86 35.56 -31.42
N GLU A 263 -10.67 36.57 -31.74
CA GLU A 263 -11.98 36.81 -31.10
C GLU A 263 -13.04 35.74 -31.46
N LEU A 264 -12.79 34.92 -32.48
CA LEU A 264 -13.73 33.89 -32.93
C LEU A 264 -13.72 32.63 -32.05
N GLY A 265 -12.76 32.48 -31.15
CA GLY A 265 -12.72 31.36 -30.23
C GLY A 265 -11.43 31.28 -29.41
N LEU A 266 -11.48 30.54 -28.32
CA LEU A 266 -10.36 30.37 -27.38
C LEU A 266 -9.91 28.91 -27.35
N THR A 267 -8.68 28.66 -26.91
CA THR A 267 -8.25 27.27 -26.69
C THR A 267 -8.99 26.69 -25.48
N THR A 268 -9.23 25.38 -25.48
CA THR A 268 -9.85 24.68 -24.34
C THR A 268 -9.11 24.91 -23.02
N THR A 269 -7.79 25.10 -23.04
CA THR A 269 -7.00 25.51 -21.86
C THR A 269 -7.37 26.91 -21.34
N GLN A 270 -7.58 27.88 -22.23
CA GLN A 270 -7.94 29.25 -21.87
C GLN A 270 -9.38 29.30 -21.35
N CYS A 271 -10.32 28.62 -22.02
CA CYS A 271 -11.69 28.49 -21.52
C CYS A 271 -11.72 27.87 -20.12
N ASN A 272 -10.99 26.76 -19.89
CA ASN A 272 -10.98 26.11 -18.58
C ASN A 272 -10.39 27.01 -17.47
N LEU A 273 -9.54 27.99 -17.81
CA LEU A 273 -8.99 28.94 -16.84
C LEU A 273 -10.03 29.98 -16.41
N GLU A 274 -10.91 30.40 -17.34
CA GLU A 274 -12.04 31.29 -17.04
C GLU A 274 -13.11 30.60 -16.19
N TYR A 275 -13.29 29.28 -16.31
CA TYR A 275 -14.27 28.49 -15.53
C TYR A 275 -13.79 28.09 -14.12
N LEU A 276 -12.56 28.42 -13.70
CA LEU A 276 -12.02 27.99 -12.39
C LEU A 276 -12.65 28.72 -11.18
N GLN A 277 -13.48 29.74 -11.38
CA GLN A 277 -14.07 30.53 -10.29
C GLN A 277 -15.47 30.12 -9.85
N GLU A 278 -16.19 29.27 -10.59
CA GLU A 278 -17.56 28.89 -10.23
C GLU A 278 -17.77 27.39 -10.33
N HIS A 279 -18.36 26.80 -9.28
CA HIS A 279 -18.80 25.40 -9.24
C HIS A 279 -20.05 25.19 -10.12
N ASP A 280 -19.94 25.48 -11.41
CA ASP A 280 -21.03 25.25 -12.35
C ASP A 280 -21.02 23.78 -12.77
N TYR A 281 -22.06 23.04 -12.37
CA TYR A 281 -22.24 21.61 -12.65
C TYR A 281 -22.57 21.33 -14.13
N ARG A 282 -22.16 22.20 -15.06
CA ARG A 282 -22.42 22.02 -16.49
C ARG A 282 -21.65 20.82 -17.01
N ILE A 283 -22.38 19.97 -17.73
CA ILE A 283 -21.82 18.82 -18.43
C ILE A 283 -20.82 19.33 -19.47
N PRO A 284 -19.54 18.89 -19.46
CA PRO A 284 -18.56 19.32 -20.43
C PRO A 284 -19.01 18.96 -21.85
N THR A 285 -18.95 19.92 -22.80
CA THR A 285 -19.24 19.64 -24.21
C THR A 285 -18.27 18.61 -24.78
N SER A 286 -18.64 17.94 -25.88
CA SER A 286 -17.81 16.90 -26.50
C SER A 286 -16.39 17.38 -26.83
N ILE A 287 -16.23 18.66 -27.19
CA ILE A 287 -14.92 19.28 -27.44
C ILE A 287 -14.05 19.28 -26.18
N HIS A 288 -14.60 19.57 -25.00
CA HIS A 288 -13.85 19.52 -23.74
C HIS A 288 -13.43 18.09 -23.38
N ASN A 289 -14.24 17.09 -23.73
CA ASN A 289 -13.92 15.68 -23.49
C ASN A 289 -12.88 15.12 -24.47
N LEU A 290 -12.90 15.57 -25.73
CA LEU A 290 -11.98 15.13 -26.78
C LEU A 290 -10.64 15.87 -26.76
N SER A 291 -10.60 17.07 -26.19
CA SER A 291 -9.42 17.93 -26.21
C SER A 291 -8.43 17.58 -25.11
N TYR A 292 -7.15 17.56 -25.47
CA TYR A 292 -6.02 17.61 -24.52
C TYR A 292 -5.53 19.04 -24.27
N GLY A 293 -6.39 20.06 -24.50
CA GLY A 293 -6.08 21.46 -24.25
C GLY A 293 -5.75 22.32 -25.49
N SER A 294 -5.72 21.72 -26.69
CA SER A 294 -5.28 22.40 -27.93
C SER A 294 -6.36 22.52 -29.02
N LEU A 295 -7.60 22.12 -28.68
CA LEU A 295 -8.76 22.37 -29.55
C LEU A 295 -9.28 23.78 -29.25
N ILE A 296 -9.85 24.41 -30.27
CA ILE A 296 -10.47 25.73 -30.12
C ILE A 296 -11.96 25.54 -29.88
N VAL A 297 -12.46 26.18 -28.83
CA VAL A 297 -13.88 26.35 -28.56
C VAL A 297 -14.32 27.65 -29.25
N PRO A 298 -15.23 27.58 -30.23
CA PRO A 298 -15.70 28.79 -30.91
C PRO A 298 -16.48 29.68 -29.94
N SER A 299 -16.39 31.00 -30.12
CA SER A 299 -17.16 31.97 -29.33
C SER A 299 -18.67 31.80 -29.55
N GLN A 300 -19.47 32.18 -28.55
CA GLN A 300 -20.93 31.98 -28.62
C GLN A 300 -21.56 32.71 -29.81
N ASP A 301 -21.09 33.93 -30.12
CA ASP A 301 -21.55 34.70 -31.28
C ASP A 301 -21.24 33.99 -32.59
N PHE A 302 -20.04 33.41 -32.70
CA PHE A 302 -19.66 32.62 -33.87
C PHE A 302 -20.48 31.34 -33.98
N LYS A 303 -20.73 30.63 -32.86
CA LYS A 303 -21.61 29.45 -32.82
C LYS A 303 -23.01 29.79 -33.35
N ASN A 304 -23.60 30.89 -32.89
CA ASN A 304 -24.92 31.34 -33.35
C ASN A 304 -24.94 31.60 -34.86
N LYS A 305 -23.90 32.25 -35.41
CA LYS A 305 -23.75 32.47 -36.86
C LYS A 305 -23.60 31.15 -37.62
N ILE A 306 -22.81 30.20 -37.13
CA ILE A 306 -22.64 28.88 -37.74
C ILE A 306 -23.95 28.08 -37.74
N ASN A 307 -24.69 28.08 -36.64
CA ASN A 307 -25.99 27.41 -36.56
C ASN A 307 -26.98 27.98 -37.58
N ARG A 308 -26.96 29.30 -37.77
CA ARG A 308 -27.75 29.96 -38.83
C ARG A 308 -27.33 29.50 -40.23
N ILE A 309 -26.03 29.36 -40.48
CA ILE A 309 -25.49 28.85 -41.75
C ILE A 309 -25.94 27.41 -41.99
N GLU A 310 -25.84 26.54 -40.99
CA GLU A 310 -26.29 25.15 -41.10
C GLU A 310 -27.78 25.06 -41.42
N TRP A 311 -28.61 25.87 -40.77
CA TRP A 311 -30.03 25.97 -41.08
C TRP A 311 -30.26 26.41 -42.54
N LEU A 312 -29.52 27.41 -43.03
CA LEU A 312 -29.60 27.85 -44.42
C LEU A 312 -29.15 26.78 -45.41
N ILE A 313 -28.06 26.07 -45.11
CA ILE A 313 -27.58 24.94 -45.92
C ILE A 313 -28.65 23.85 -45.99
N LYS A 314 -29.22 23.44 -44.85
CA LYS A 314 -30.30 22.44 -44.78
C LYS A 314 -31.52 22.92 -45.59
N LYS A 315 -31.93 24.18 -45.43
CA LYS A 315 -33.06 24.78 -46.14
C LYS A 315 -32.85 24.86 -47.66
N ILE A 316 -31.67 25.25 -48.13
CA ILE A 316 -31.37 25.41 -49.55
C ILE A 316 -31.17 24.05 -50.24
N THR A 317 -30.51 23.10 -49.56
CA THR A 317 -30.19 21.80 -50.14
C THR A 317 -31.31 20.77 -50.01
N LYS A 318 -32.27 20.95 -49.09
CA LYS A 318 -33.31 19.93 -48.80
C LYS A 318 -32.69 18.53 -48.60
N ASN A 319 -31.56 18.46 -47.91
CA ASN A 319 -30.75 17.25 -47.69
C ASN A 319 -30.15 16.60 -48.96
N GLN A 320 -30.15 17.30 -50.10
CA GLN A 320 -29.56 16.84 -51.35
C GLN A 320 -28.66 17.91 -51.99
N ILE A 321 -27.38 17.59 -52.15
CA ILE A 321 -26.44 18.48 -52.84
C ILE A 321 -26.59 18.25 -54.34
N SER A 322 -26.97 19.29 -55.09
CA SER A 322 -27.08 19.21 -56.55
C SER A 322 -25.71 18.97 -57.19
N LYS A 323 -25.67 18.18 -58.27
CA LYS A 323 -24.42 17.79 -58.96
C LYS A 323 -23.94 18.81 -60.00
N ARG A 324 -24.51 20.02 -60.02
CA ARG A 324 -24.17 21.03 -61.04
C ARG A 324 -22.78 21.63 -60.76
N PRO A 325 -22.01 22.00 -61.80
CA PRO A 325 -20.79 22.77 -61.60
C PRO A 325 -21.12 24.12 -60.94
N GLY A 326 -20.24 24.62 -60.07
CA GLY A 326 -20.42 25.91 -59.39
C GLY A 326 -21.41 25.91 -58.21
N VAL A 327 -21.93 24.76 -57.79
CA VAL A 327 -22.87 24.67 -56.64
C VAL A 327 -22.28 25.24 -55.35
N VAL A 328 -20.99 25.05 -55.12
CA VAL A 328 -20.30 25.62 -53.95
C VAL A 328 -20.33 27.15 -53.99
N LYS A 329 -19.99 27.76 -55.13
CA LYS A 329 -19.99 29.22 -55.31
C LYS A 329 -21.41 29.79 -55.18
N TYR A 330 -22.39 29.11 -55.76
CA TYR A 330 -23.80 29.48 -55.63
C TYR A 330 -24.28 29.46 -54.16
N LEU A 331 -23.97 28.39 -53.43
CA LEU A 331 -24.36 28.26 -52.02
C LEU A 331 -23.70 29.32 -51.15
N ILE A 332 -22.40 29.56 -51.35
CA ILE A 332 -21.66 30.63 -50.66
C ILE A 332 -22.36 31.96 -50.89
N ASN A 333 -22.54 32.38 -52.15
CA ASN A 333 -23.14 33.67 -52.47
C ASN A 333 -24.56 33.82 -51.90
N LYS A 334 -25.36 32.75 -51.97
CA LYS A 334 -26.73 32.75 -51.46
C LYS A 334 -26.80 32.85 -49.94
N ILE A 335 -25.91 32.16 -49.23
CA ILE A 335 -25.83 32.22 -47.77
C ILE A 335 -25.28 33.58 -47.33
N THR A 336 -24.22 34.07 -47.96
CA THR A 336 -23.62 35.37 -47.61
C THR A 336 -24.57 36.53 -47.88
N HIS A 337 -25.44 36.45 -48.89
CA HIS A 337 -26.46 37.48 -49.14
C HIS A 337 -27.60 37.43 -48.11
N GLN A 338 -27.89 36.26 -47.53
CA GLN A 338 -28.96 36.08 -46.55
C GLN A 338 -28.51 36.33 -45.10
N MET A 339 -27.24 36.66 -44.90
CA MET A 339 -26.66 36.87 -43.59
C MET A 339 -25.95 38.21 -43.55
N ASP A 340 -26.16 38.94 -42.46
CA ASP A 340 -25.38 40.12 -42.15
C ASP A 340 -24.06 39.69 -41.48
N ILE A 341 -23.05 39.45 -42.32
CA ILE A 341 -21.70 39.04 -41.90
C ILE A 341 -20.74 40.15 -42.27
N GLU A 342 -19.99 40.63 -41.28
CA GLU A 342 -18.90 41.57 -41.51
C GLU A 342 -17.93 41.03 -42.56
N GLU A 343 -17.55 41.89 -43.50
CA GLU A 343 -16.76 41.49 -44.67
C GLU A 343 -15.44 40.81 -44.29
N LYS A 344 -14.86 41.19 -43.15
CA LYS A 344 -13.64 40.60 -42.59
C LYS A 344 -13.77 39.09 -42.30
N TYR A 345 -14.95 38.60 -41.94
CA TYR A 345 -15.18 37.18 -41.62
C TYR A 345 -15.58 36.32 -42.82
N LYS A 346 -15.76 36.92 -44.00
CA LYS A 346 -16.14 36.22 -45.23
C LYS A 346 -15.24 35.02 -45.56
N PRO A 347 -13.89 35.08 -45.45
CA PRO A 347 -13.02 33.94 -45.72
C PRO A 347 -13.24 32.75 -44.78
N VAL A 348 -13.58 33.04 -43.51
CA VAL A 348 -13.85 32.04 -42.47
C VAL A 348 -15.15 31.28 -42.81
N ILE A 349 -16.22 32.03 -43.10
CA ILE A 349 -17.52 31.46 -43.46
C ILE A 349 -17.47 30.68 -44.78
N GLU A 350 -16.75 31.20 -45.78
CA GLU A 350 -16.53 30.46 -47.03
C GLU A 350 -15.84 29.11 -46.79
N THR A 351 -14.83 29.08 -45.92
CA THR A 351 -14.10 27.86 -45.60
C THR A 351 -15.01 26.86 -44.90
N TYR A 352 -15.84 27.32 -43.96
CA TYR A 352 -16.84 26.50 -43.30
C TYR A 352 -17.81 25.87 -44.30
N ILE A 353 -18.42 26.67 -45.18
CA ILE A 353 -19.39 26.20 -46.17
C ILE A 353 -18.73 25.19 -47.14
N LYS A 354 -17.52 25.48 -47.63
CA LYS A 354 -16.74 24.58 -48.50
C LYS A 354 -16.53 23.22 -47.82
N GLN A 355 -16.08 23.24 -46.57
CA GLN A 355 -15.81 22.04 -45.81
C GLN A 355 -17.08 21.24 -45.52
N ARG A 356 -18.18 21.93 -45.16
CA ARG A 356 -19.48 21.29 -44.90
C ARG A 356 -20.03 20.58 -46.13
N ILE A 357 -19.95 21.23 -47.29
CA ILE A 357 -20.35 20.63 -48.57
C ILE A 357 -19.47 19.42 -48.89
N PHE A 358 -18.15 19.53 -48.70
CA PHE A 358 -17.23 18.41 -48.93
C PHE A 358 -17.56 17.20 -48.04
N ILE A 359 -17.82 17.41 -46.75
CA ILE A 359 -18.26 16.37 -45.82
C ILE A 359 -19.59 15.75 -46.31
N GLY A 360 -20.56 16.57 -46.69
CA GLY A 360 -21.84 16.11 -47.24
C GLY A 360 -21.68 15.27 -48.51
N MET A 361 -20.83 15.69 -49.44
CA MET A 361 -20.52 14.94 -50.66
C MET A 361 -19.87 13.59 -50.33
N ARG A 362 -18.93 13.54 -49.37
CA ARG A 362 -18.26 12.31 -48.96
C ARG A 362 -19.24 11.33 -48.30
N TYR A 363 -20.10 11.84 -47.42
CA TYR A 363 -21.16 11.06 -46.77
C TYR A 363 -22.12 10.44 -47.80
N LEU A 364 -22.59 11.23 -48.76
CA LEU A 364 -23.47 10.74 -49.84
C LEU A 364 -22.80 9.62 -50.66
N LYS A 365 -21.51 9.75 -50.99
CA LYS A 365 -20.76 8.71 -51.70
C LYS A 365 -20.64 7.42 -50.87
N GLN A 366 -20.34 7.52 -49.58
CA GLN A 366 -20.24 6.37 -48.68
C GLN A 366 -21.58 5.67 -48.47
N HIS A 367 -22.64 6.43 -48.22
CA HIS A 367 -24.00 5.88 -48.10
C HIS A 367 -24.47 5.20 -49.37
N GLN A 368 -24.19 5.79 -50.53
CA GLN A 368 -24.52 5.18 -51.82
C GLN A 368 -23.79 3.84 -52.00
N TYR A 369 -22.49 3.76 -51.65
CA TYR A 369 -21.72 2.52 -51.69
C TYR A 369 -22.30 1.44 -50.75
N LEU A 370 -22.64 1.81 -49.51
CA LEU A 370 -23.24 0.89 -48.53
C LEU A 370 -24.60 0.37 -49.00
N LEU A 371 -25.45 1.24 -49.57
CA LEU A 371 -26.74 0.85 -50.13
C LEU A 371 -26.58 -0.13 -51.31
N ILE A 372 -25.61 0.09 -52.20
CA ILE A 372 -25.29 -0.84 -53.30
C ILE A 372 -24.85 -2.19 -52.73
N LYS A 373 -23.97 -2.20 -51.73
CA LYS A 373 -23.50 -3.44 -51.08
C LYS A 373 -24.64 -4.21 -50.42
N LYS A 374 -25.52 -3.52 -49.69
CA LYS A 374 -26.72 -4.11 -49.05
C LYS A 374 -27.67 -4.72 -50.08
N ARG A 375 -27.91 -4.03 -51.19
CA ARG A 375 -28.73 -4.57 -52.30
C ARG A 375 -28.11 -5.83 -52.89
N LYS A 376 -26.80 -5.84 -53.19
CA LYS A 376 -26.08 -7.03 -53.69
C LYS A 376 -26.18 -8.22 -52.73
N ALA A 377 -25.96 -8.00 -51.43
CA ALA A 377 -26.08 -9.04 -50.42
C ALA A 377 -27.51 -9.61 -50.33
N LYS A 378 -28.53 -8.74 -50.38
CA LYS A 378 -29.94 -9.16 -50.41
C LYS A 378 -30.26 -10.00 -51.65
N THR A 379 -29.75 -9.61 -52.82
CA THR A 379 -29.92 -10.39 -54.06
C THR A 379 -29.21 -11.75 -53.98
N GLN A 380 -28.02 -11.83 -53.38
CA GLN A 380 -27.31 -13.11 -53.16
C GLN A 380 -28.07 -14.02 -52.20
N LEU A 381 -28.59 -13.48 -51.09
CA LEU A 381 -29.42 -14.23 -50.14
C LEU A 381 -30.66 -14.81 -50.81
N LEU A 382 -31.36 -14.02 -51.63
CA LEU A 382 -32.52 -14.49 -52.39
C LEU A 382 -32.17 -15.63 -53.36
N LYS A 383 -31.02 -15.54 -54.05
CA LYS A 383 -30.54 -16.62 -54.92
C LYS A 383 -30.27 -17.91 -54.15
N LEU A 384 -29.63 -17.82 -52.98
CA LEU A 384 -29.37 -18.98 -52.12
C LEU A 384 -30.67 -19.61 -51.59
N GLN A 385 -31.66 -18.78 -51.22
CA GLN A 385 -32.97 -19.28 -50.79
C GLN A 385 -33.71 -20.01 -51.90
N ILE A 386 -33.65 -19.52 -53.15
CA ILE A 386 -34.24 -20.21 -54.31
C ILE A 386 -33.53 -21.54 -54.58
N LEU A 387 -32.18 -21.56 -54.59
CA LEU A 387 -31.41 -22.79 -54.77
C LEU A 387 -31.74 -23.83 -53.69
N LYS A 388 -31.85 -23.41 -52.42
CA LYS A 388 -32.23 -24.29 -51.32
C LYS A 388 -33.59 -24.94 -51.54
N ARG A 389 -34.57 -24.18 -52.07
CA ARG A 389 -35.93 -24.71 -52.39
C ARG A 389 -35.96 -25.64 -53.60
N LEU A 390 -34.98 -25.58 -54.50
CA LEU A 390 -34.90 -26.48 -55.64
C LEU A 390 -34.20 -27.81 -55.29
N MET A 391 -33.40 -27.82 -54.22
CA MET A 391 -32.67 -29.01 -53.75
C MET A 391 -33.46 -29.83 -52.71
N THR A 392 -34.52 -29.26 -52.15
CA THR A 392 -35.48 -29.92 -51.25
C THR A 392 -36.76 -30.20 -52.01
#